data_AF-A0A368H3M7-F1
#
_entry.id   AF-A0A368H3M7-F1
#
_cell.length_a   1.000
_cell.length_b   1.000
_cell.length_c   1.000
_cell.angle_alpha   90.00
_cell.angle_beta   90.00
_cell.angle_gamma   90.00
#
_symmetry.space_group_name_H-M   'P 1'
#
loop_
_entity.id
_entity.type
_entity.pdbx_description
1 polymer ?
#
loop_
_entity_poly.entity_id
_entity_poly.type
_entity_poly.pdbx_seq_one_letter_code
_entity_poly.pdbx_strand_id
1 'polypeptide(L)'
;MALKWAAIMTGQSTDYLGTKEKIEEGGKFKELLDKALARDHKEFSLLHMRGRYSYSVANLSWFERKKSWDLQAAAVFYATPPTATMDEALEDFLAAYEEKPDWIENLIYIARIYLAKGDKENAKKFFNKVIALTPTDEEERERVQEANKSLAKC
;
A
#
# COMPACT_ATOMS: atom_id res chain seq x y z
N MET A 1 -16.57 2.50 -11.93
CA MET A 1 -16.94 1.43 -10.97
C MET A 1 -16.30 0.08 -11.32
N ALA A 2 -16.41 -0.45 -12.55
CA ALA A 2 -15.82 -1.76 -12.89
C ALA A 2 -14.28 -1.85 -12.71
N LEU A 3 -13.53 -0.80 -13.06
CA LEU A 3 -12.07 -0.76 -12.90
C LEU A 3 -11.59 -0.79 -11.45
N LYS A 4 -12.35 -0.16 -10.53
CA LYS A 4 -12.07 -0.13 -9.09
C LYS A 4 -12.21 -1.53 -8.48
N TRP A 5 -13.29 -2.24 -8.82
CA TRP A 5 -13.50 -3.61 -8.37
C TRP A 5 -12.52 -4.59 -9.02
N ALA A 6 -12.15 -4.39 -10.29
CA ALA A 6 -11.11 -5.18 -10.92
C ALA A 6 -9.75 -5.03 -10.20
N ALA A 7 -9.34 -3.81 -9.86
CA ALA A 7 -8.09 -3.57 -9.12
C ALA A 7 -8.10 -4.22 -7.72
N ILE A 8 -9.21 -4.12 -6.99
CA ILE A 8 -9.36 -4.75 -5.66
C ILE A 8 -9.31 -6.28 -5.76
N MET A 9 -10.05 -6.87 -6.71
CA MET A 9 -10.08 -8.31 -6.92
C MET A 9 -8.73 -8.86 -7.35
N THR A 10 -8.04 -8.17 -8.26
CA THR A 10 -6.67 -8.53 -8.67
C THR A 10 -5.72 -8.49 -7.48
N GLY A 11 -5.77 -7.45 -6.64
CA GLY A 11 -4.96 -7.37 -5.42
C GLY A 11 -5.20 -8.53 -4.45
N GLN A 12 -6.45 -8.87 -4.15
CA GLN A 12 -6.79 -10.00 -3.26
C GLN A 12 -6.39 -11.37 -3.86
N SER A 13 -6.51 -11.53 -5.17
CA SER A 13 -6.13 -12.77 -5.84
C SER A 13 -4.62 -13.02 -5.85
N THR A 14 -3.79 -11.96 -5.78
CA THR A 14 -2.33 -12.11 -5.71
C THR A 14 -1.82 -12.76 -4.42
N ASP A 15 -2.63 -12.88 -3.37
CA ASP A 15 -2.20 -13.61 -2.16
C ASP A 15 -2.09 -15.13 -2.39
N TYR A 16 -2.81 -15.67 -3.39
CA TYR A 16 -2.88 -17.10 -3.71
C TYR A 16 -2.05 -17.53 -4.93
N LEU A 17 -1.39 -16.60 -5.61
CA LEU A 17 -0.67 -16.84 -6.87
C LEU A 17 0.82 -17.14 -6.67
N GLY A 18 1.42 -17.90 -7.58
CA GLY A 18 2.86 -18.14 -7.61
C GLY A 18 3.64 -16.86 -7.93
N THR A 19 4.94 -16.81 -7.61
CA THR A 19 5.80 -15.61 -7.74
C THR A 19 5.75 -14.99 -9.15
N LYS A 20 5.63 -15.79 -10.20
CA LYS A 20 5.55 -15.31 -11.59
C LYS A 20 4.20 -14.65 -11.89
N GLU A 21 3.10 -15.26 -11.46
CA GLU A 21 1.74 -14.77 -11.68
C GLU A 21 1.46 -13.49 -10.88
N LYS A 22 2.03 -13.35 -9.68
CA LYS A 22 1.98 -12.10 -8.91
C LYS A 22 2.59 -10.91 -9.67
N ILE A 23 3.66 -11.15 -10.42
CA ILE A 23 4.34 -10.12 -11.21
C ILE A 23 3.46 -9.71 -12.41
N GLU A 24 2.88 -10.68 -13.12
CA GLU A 24 2.00 -10.41 -14.27
C GLU A 24 0.73 -9.66 -13.85
N GLU A 25 0.07 -10.12 -12.78
CA GLU A 25 -1.12 -9.47 -12.24
C GLU A 25 -0.81 -8.10 -11.63
N GLY A 26 0.37 -7.92 -11.01
CA GLY A 26 0.83 -6.62 -10.56
C GLY A 26 0.97 -5.61 -11.70
N GLY A 27 1.45 -6.05 -12.88
CA GLY A 27 1.61 -5.19 -14.06
C GLY A 27 0.28 -4.67 -14.59
N LYS A 28 -0.70 -5.59 -14.73
CA LYS A 28 -2.08 -5.24 -15.10
C LYS A 28 -2.71 -4.31 -14.06
N PHE A 29 -2.53 -4.61 -12.78
CA PHE A 29 -3.02 -3.78 -11.68
C PHE A 29 -2.50 -2.34 -11.80
N LYS A 30 -1.19 -2.15 -12.05
CA LYS A 30 -0.59 -0.83 -12.24
C LYS A 30 -1.20 -0.09 -13.44
N GLU A 31 -1.32 -0.75 -14.58
CA GLU A 31 -1.91 -0.14 -15.78
C GLU A 31 -3.37 0.30 -15.54
N LEU A 32 -4.17 -0.54 -14.89
CA LEU A 32 -5.55 -0.21 -14.54
C LEU A 32 -5.63 0.94 -13.53
N LEU A 33 -4.71 0.97 -12.56
CA LEU A 33 -4.64 2.01 -11.55
C LEU A 33 -4.25 3.37 -12.16
N ASP A 34 -3.27 3.40 -13.06
CA ASP A 34 -2.85 4.61 -13.76
C ASP A 34 -4.00 5.18 -14.61
N LYS A 35 -4.73 4.31 -15.32
CA LYS A 35 -5.94 4.71 -16.07
C LYS A 35 -7.06 5.23 -15.17
N ALA A 36 -7.22 4.65 -13.99
CA ALA A 36 -8.23 5.09 -13.03
C ALA A 36 -7.88 6.47 -12.44
N LEU A 37 -6.62 6.69 -12.06
CA LEU A 37 -6.11 7.96 -11.54
C LEU A 37 -6.11 9.07 -12.59
N ALA A 38 -5.90 8.74 -13.86
CA ALA A 38 -6.03 9.71 -14.96
C ALA A 38 -7.46 10.26 -15.09
N ARG A 39 -8.47 9.51 -14.64
CA ARG A 39 -9.88 9.93 -14.66
C ARG A 39 -10.30 10.61 -13.37
N ASP A 40 -9.84 10.09 -12.23
CA ASP A 40 -10.14 10.62 -10.90
C ASP A 40 -8.89 10.60 -10.03
N HIS A 41 -8.19 11.73 -10.02
CA HIS A 41 -6.89 11.88 -9.38
C HIS A 41 -6.97 12.13 -7.87
N LYS A 42 -8.17 12.38 -7.32
CA LYS A 42 -8.37 12.67 -5.89
C LYS A 42 -9.11 11.58 -5.13
N GLU A 43 -9.61 10.55 -5.82
CA GLU A 43 -10.31 9.46 -5.18
C GLU A 43 -9.40 8.72 -4.18
N PHE A 44 -9.71 8.88 -2.88
CA PHE A 44 -8.91 8.40 -1.75
C PHE A 44 -8.58 6.90 -1.84
N SER A 45 -9.50 6.10 -2.39
CA SER A 45 -9.31 4.65 -2.54
C SER A 45 -8.29 4.30 -3.62
N LEU A 46 -8.20 5.08 -4.71
CA LEU A 46 -7.20 4.91 -5.76
C LEU A 46 -5.82 5.35 -5.29
N LEU A 47 -5.75 6.48 -4.57
CA LEU A 47 -4.53 6.96 -3.94
C LEU A 47 -3.97 5.94 -2.95
N HIS A 48 -4.83 5.39 -2.08
CA HIS A 48 -4.43 4.33 -1.16
C HIS A 48 -3.95 3.05 -1.88
N MET A 49 -4.59 2.66 -2.98
CA MET A 49 -4.13 1.53 -3.79
C MET A 49 -2.75 1.78 -4.40
N ARG A 50 -2.46 3.00 -4.86
CA ARG A 50 -1.13 3.40 -5.36
C ARG A 50 -0.09 3.40 -4.25
N GLY A 51 -0.43 3.97 -3.10
CA GLY A 51 0.40 3.94 -1.90
C GLY A 51 0.75 2.52 -1.46
N ARG A 52 -0.22 1.59 -1.47
CA ARG A 52 0.01 0.17 -1.14
C ARG A 52 0.95 -0.51 -2.13
N TYR A 53 0.79 -0.24 -3.42
CA TYR A 53 1.69 -0.75 -4.45
C TYR A 53 3.12 -0.23 -4.24
N SER A 54 3.27 1.08 -4.07
CA SER A 54 4.57 1.73 -3.84
C SER A 54 5.24 1.24 -2.56
N TYR A 55 4.48 1.11 -1.47
CA TYR A 55 4.95 0.56 -0.19
C TYR A 55 5.44 -0.89 -0.33
N SER A 56 4.68 -1.73 -1.05
CA SER A 56 5.06 -3.13 -1.30
C SER A 56 6.36 -3.21 -2.10
N VAL A 57 6.45 -2.46 -3.20
CA VAL A 57 7.66 -2.40 -4.05
C VAL A 57 8.87 -1.87 -3.29
N ALA A 58 8.67 -0.88 -2.41
CA ALA A 58 9.74 -0.31 -1.59
C ALA A 58 10.24 -1.28 -0.51
N ASN A 59 9.36 -2.12 0.04
CA ASN A 59 9.70 -3.10 1.07
C ASN A 59 10.30 -4.42 0.53
N LEU A 60 10.19 -4.71 -0.76
CA LEU A 60 10.91 -5.84 -1.35
C LEU A 60 12.42 -5.66 -1.12
N SER A 61 13.14 -6.65 -0.58
CA SER A 61 14.59 -6.53 -0.41
C SER A 61 15.29 -6.38 -1.76
N TRP A 62 16.43 -5.69 -1.86
CA TRP A 62 17.22 -5.61 -3.11
C TRP A 62 17.50 -7.01 -3.73
N PHE A 63 17.69 -8.03 -2.89
CA PHE A 63 17.93 -9.41 -3.33
C PHE A 63 16.65 -10.12 -3.82
N GLU A 64 15.52 -9.87 -3.15
CA GLU A 64 14.20 -10.35 -3.56
C GLU A 64 13.72 -9.64 -4.82
N ARG A 65 14.00 -8.34 -4.95
CA ARG A 65 13.85 -7.56 -6.17
C ARG A 65 14.65 -8.23 -7.29
N LYS A 66 15.96 -8.38 -7.15
CA LYS A 66 16.79 -8.97 -8.22
C LYS A 66 16.28 -10.36 -8.67
N LYS A 67 15.92 -11.24 -7.73
CA LYS A 67 15.42 -12.59 -8.03
C LYS A 67 13.98 -12.63 -8.59
N SER A 68 13.12 -11.71 -8.17
CA SER A 68 11.75 -11.55 -8.68
C SER A 68 11.73 -10.87 -10.06
N TRP A 69 12.59 -9.87 -10.29
CA TRP A 69 12.72 -9.13 -11.54
C TRP A 69 13.57 -9.84 -12.61
N ASP A 70 14.44 -10.78 -12.24
CA ASP A 70 15.18 -11.64 -13.20
C ASP A 70 14.26 -12.58 -14.01
N LEU A 71 12.96 -12.64 -13.69
CA LEU A 71 11.98 -13.36 -14.49
C LEU A 71 11.64 -12.54 -15.75
N GLN A 72 11.83 -13.15 -16.93
CA GLN A 72 11.54 -12.56 -18.26
C GLN A 72 10.16 -11.88 -18.37
N ALA A 73 9.18 -12.26 -17.56
CA ALA A 73 7.87 -11.63 -17.48
C ALA A 73 7.92 -10.19 -16.94
N ALA A 74 8.75 -9.90 -15.93
CA ALA A 74 8.88 -8.57 -15.34
C ALA A 74 9.29 -7.51 -16.36
N ALA A 75 10.24 -7.83 -17.26
CA ALA A 75 10.73 -6.91 -18.28
C ALA A 75 9.70 -6.63 -19.39
N VAL A 76 8.77 -7.56 -19.63
CA VAL A 76 7.70 -7.41 -20.64
C VAL A 76 6.55 -6.54 -20.11
N PHE A 77 6.21 -6.66 -18.82
CA PHE A 77 5.13 -5.88 -18.20
C PHE A 77 5.60 -4.55 -17.60
N TYR A 78 6.87 -4.47 -17.20
CA TYR A 78 7.49 -3.27 -16.66
C TYR A 78 8.75 -2.97 -17.48
N ALA A 79 8.65 -2.02 -18.41
CA ALA A 79 9.76 -1.59 -19.26
C ALA A 79 11.01 -1.15 -18.46
N THR A 80 10.81 -0.75 -17.21
CA THR A 80 11.84 -0.46 -16.21
C THR A 80 11.42 -1.07 -14.87
N PRO A 81 12.35 -1.60 -14.06
CA PRO A 81 12.01 -2.10 -12.72
C PRO A 81 11.29 -0.99 -11.95
N PRO A 82 10.13 -1.26 -11.33
CA PRO A 82 9.40 -0.24 -10.61
C PRO A 82 10.28 0.25 -9.46
N THR A 83 10.72 1.48 -9.60
CA THR A 83 11.41 2.25 -8.56
C THR A 83 10.32 3.00 -7.83
N ALA A 84 9.82 2.40 -6.76
CA ALA A 84 8.91 3.09 -5.86
C ALA A 84 9.60 3.25 -4.51
N THR A 85 9.45 4.43 -3.93
CA THR A 85 10.04 4.82 -2.66
C THR A 85 8.98 4.81 -1.56
N MET A 86 9.42 4.69 -0.30
CA MET A 86 8.53 4.85 0.85
C MET A 86 7.96 6.27 0.94
N ASP A 87 8.66 7.27 0.38
CA ASP A 87 8.20 8.66 0.36
C ASP A 87 7.03 8.85 -0.61
N GLU A 88 7.11 8.30 -1.83
CA GLU A 88 5.97 8.34 -2.78
C GLU A 88 4.74 7.62 -2.21
N ALA A 89 4.95 6.50 -1.51
CA ALA A 89 3.86 5.81 -0.83
C ALA A 89 3.24 6.69 0.27
N LEU A 90 4.07 7.42 1.03
CA LEU A 90 3.61 8.31 2.09
C LEU A 90 2.79 9.48 1.55
N GLU A 91 3.23 10.10 0.45
CA GLU A 91 2.49 11.19 -0.20
C GLU A 91 1.08 10.74 -0.62
N ASP A 92 0.97 9.57 -1.22
CA ASP A 92 -0.31 8.99 -1.61
C ASP A 92 -1.24 8.71 -0.43
N PHE A 93 -0.69 8.15 0.65
CA PHE A 93 -1.46 7.89 1.85
C PHE A 93 -1.88 9.17 2.57
N LEU A 94 -1.03 10.20 2.58
CA LEU A 94 -1.38 11.50 3.13
C LEU A 94 -2.47 12.19 2.30
N ALA A 95 -2.40 12.13 0.97
CA ALA A 95 -3.46 12.63 0.11
C ALA A 95 -4.78 11.87 0.33
N ALA A 96 -4.74 10.54 0.49
CA ALA A 96 -5.93 9.76 0.86
C ALA A 96 -6.46 10.12 2.27
N TYR A 97 -5.57 10.50 3.18
CA TYR A 97 -5.92 10.92 4.54
C TYR A 97 -6.65 12.28 4.57
N GLU A 98 -6.29 13.21 3.69
CA GLU A 98 -7.00 14.50 3.58
C GLU A 98 -8.48 14.32 3.24
N GLU A 99 -8.80 13.34 2.39
CA GLU A 99 -10.17 13.03 1.98
C GLU A 99 -10.91 12.13 2.99
N LYS A 100 -10.22 11.14 3.59
CA LYS A 100 -10.81 10.23 4.58
C LYS A 100 -9.93 10.08 5.83
N PRO A 101 -10.01 11.02 6.79
CA PRO A 101 -9.10 11.07 7.93
C PRO A 101 -9.24 9.91 8.93
N ASP A 102 -10.38 9.23 8.94
CA ASP A 102 -10.75 8.21 9.94
C ASP A 102 -10.75 6.79 9.34
N TRP A 103 -9.96 6.58 8.29
CA TRP A 103 -9.83 5.27 7.67
C TRP A 103 -8.66 4.49 8.28
N ILE A 104 -8.97 3.53 9.14
CA ILE A 104 -8.00 2.70 9.89
C ILE A 104 -6.97 2.06 8.95
N GLU A 105 -7.44 1.47 7.85
CA GLU A 105 -6.60 0.87 6.81
C GLU A 105 -5.50 1.83 6.32
N ASN A 106 -5.83 3.09 6.05
CA ASN A 106 -4.87 4.06 5.53
C ASN A 106 -3.91 4.54 6.63
N LEU A 107 -4.46 4.82 7.82
CA LEU A 107 -3.70 5.34 8.96
C LEU A 107 -2.60 4.38 9.41
N ILE A 108 -2.83 3.06 9.35
CA ILE A 108 -1.80 2.09 9.75
C ILE A 108 -0.58 2.14 8.82
N TYR A 109 -0.78 2.34 7.51
CA TYR A 109 0.32 2.45 6.56
C TYR A 109 1.13 3.73 6.78
N ILE A 110 0.46 4.87 7.03
CA ILE A 110 1.14 6.13 7.37
C ILE A 110 2.01 5.94 8.62
N ALA A 111 1.45 5.36 9.68
CA ALA A 111 2.17 5.13 10.92
C ALA A 111 3.37 4.19 10.74
N ARG A 112 3.22 3.10 9.97
CA ARG A 112 4.30 2.17 9.63
C ARG A 112 5.44 2.86 8.87
N ILE A 113 5.12 3.70 7.89
CA ILE A 113 6.14 4.42 7.12
C ILE A 113 6.92 5.38 8.01
N TYR A 114 6.24 6.19 8.84
CA TYR A 114 6.92 7.07 9.78
C TYR A 114 7.81 6.30 10.76
N LEU A 115 7.33 5.17 11.27
CA LEU A 115 8.12 4.30 12.15
C LEU A 115 9.37 3.78 11.44
N ALA A 116 9.24 3.31 10.20
CA ALA A 116 10.35 2.80 9.41
C ALA A 116 11.34 3.90 8.99
N LYS A 117 10.90 5.16 8.87
CA LYS A 117 11.76 6.35 8.71
C LYS A 117 12.43 6.80 10.01
N GLY A 118 12.10 6.20 11.16
CA GLY A 118 12.61 6.59 12.48
C GLY A 118 11.90 7.79 13.10
N ASP A 119 10.89 8.36 12.44
CA ASP A 119 10.08 9.46 12.95
C ASP A 119 9.01 8.92 13.92
N LYS A 120 9.48 8.67 15.15
CA LYS A 120 8.66 8.12 16.23
C LYS A 120 7.55 9.07 16.68
N GLU A 121 7.73 10.37 16.52
CA GLU A 121 6.74 11.36 16.94
C GLU A 121 5.50 11.29 16.05
N ASN A 122 5.69 11.36 14.73
CA ASN A 122 4.59 11.21 13.78
C ASN A 122 4.02 9.79 13.82
N ALA A 123 4.86 8.75 13.95
CA ALA A 123 4.37 7.38 14.10
C ALA A 123 3.41 7.24 15.30
N LYS A 124 3.79 7.75 16.48
CA LYS A 124 2.93 7.76 17.67
C LYS A 124 1.63 8.52 17.44
N LYS A 125 1.68 9.69 16.80
CA LYS A 125 0.50 10.48 16.48
C LYS A 125 -0.52 9.69 15.65
N PHE A 126 -0.07 9.01 14.59
CA PHE A 126 -0.96 8.23 13.73
C PHE A 126 -1.42 6.93 14.38
N PHE A 127 -0.56 6.21 15.11
CA PHE A 127 -1.00 5.03 15.87
C PHE A 127 -2.02 5.39 16.96
N ASN A 128 -1.83 6.49 17.68
CA ASN A 128 -2.79 6.99 18.65
C ASN A 128 -4.15 7.31 18.00
N LYS A 129 -4.13 7.80 16.76
CA LYS A 129 -5.37 8.00 16.00
C LYS A 129 -6.05 6.68 15.66
N VAL A 130 -5.29 5.66 15.22
CA VAL A 130 -5.83 4.33 14.93
C VAL A 130 -6.52 3.72 16.15
N ILE A 131 -5.89 3.76 17.33
CA ILE A 131 -6.46 3.16 18.55
C ILE A 131 -7.67 3.92 19.10
N ALA A 132 -7.83 5.19 18.73
CA ALA A 132 -8.97 6.01 19.11
C ALA A 132 -10.20 5.74 18.24
N LEU A 133 -10.04 5.10 17.08
CA LEU A 133 -11.12 4.73 16.19
C LEU A 133 -11.75 3.41 16.61
N THR A 134 -13.06 3.27 16.35
CA THR A 134 -13.78 2.03 16.63
C THR A 134 -13.69 1.10 15.43
N PRO A 135 -13.04 -0.08 15.54
CA PRO A 135 -12.95 -1.02 14.45
C PRO A 135 -14.32 -1.65 14.16
N THR A 136 -14.66 -1.74 12.88
CA THR A 136 -15.97 -2.22 12.41
C THR A 136 -15.95 -3.70 12.02
N ASP A 137 -14.80 -4.23 11.63
CA ASP A 137 -14.58 -5.62 11.26
C ASP A 137 -13.38 -6.24 11.99
N GLU A 138 -13.10 -7.52 11.72
CA GLU A 138 -11.97 -8.23 12.35
C GLU A 138 -10.63 -7.70 11.87
N GLU A 139 -10.49 -7.32 10.60
CA GLU A 139 -9.22 -6.84 10.07
C GLU A 139 -8.84 -5.47 10.65
N GLU A 140 -9.82 -4.59 10.89
CA GLU A 140 -9.62 -3.34 11.60
C GLU A 140 -9.27 -3.58 13.07
N ARG A 141 -9.88 -4.59 13.72
CA ARG A 141 -9.49 -5.00 15.08
C ARG A 141 -8.04 -5.43 15.14
N GLU A 142 -7.59 -6.25 14.20
CA GLU A 142 -6.19 -6.66 14.10
C GLU A 142 -5.24 -5.47 13.91
N ARG A 143 -5.58 -4.52 13.04
CA ARG A 143 -4.81 -3.29 12.83
C ARG A 143 -4.73 -2.42 14.09
N VAL A 144 -5.82 -2.30 14.85
CA VAL A 144 -5.83 -1.59 16.14
C VAL A 144 -4.95 -2.30 17.18
N GLN A 145 -4.98 -3.63 17.23
CA GLN A 145 -4.09 -4.40 18.10
C GLN A 145 -2.62 -4.24 17.70
N GLU A 146 -2.32 -4.23 16.41
CA GLU A 146 -0.99 -3.96 15.88
C GLU A 146 -0.50 -2.56 16.25
N ALA A 147 -1.35 -1.54 16.09
CA ALA A 147 -1.04 -0.17 16.47
C ALA A 147 -0.65 -0.07 17.95
N ASN A 148 -1.41 -0.72 18.83
CA ASN A 148 -1.09 -0.80 20.26
C ASN A 148 0.26 -1.46 20.54
N LYS A 149 0.56 -2.59 19.87
CA LYS A 149 1.85 -3.28 20.02
C LYS A 149 3.01 -2.45 19.49
N SER A 150 2.79 -1.68 18.42
CA SER A 150 3.82 -0.85 17.78
C SER A 150 4.09 0.42 18.59
N LEU A 151 3.07 0.99 19.24
CA LEU A 151 3.24 2.10 20.18
C LEU A 151 4.17 1.76 21.35
N ALA A 152 4.10 0.53 21.87
CA ALA A 152 4.99 0.07 22.93
C ALA A 152 6.47 0.00 22.50
N LYS A 153 6.75 -0.02 21.19
CA LYS A 153 8.11 -0.07 20.61
C LYS A 153 8.63 1.31 20.18
N CYS A 154 7.76 2.31 20.11
CA CYS A 154 8.11 3.67 19.71
C CYS A 154 8.71 4.44 20.89
#